data_AF-A0A0M0BTX0-F1
#
_entry.id   AF-A0A0M0BTX0-F1
#
_cell.length_a   1.000
_cell.length_b   1.000
_cell.length_c   1.000
_cell.angle_alpha   90.00
_cell.angle_beta   90.00
_cell.angle_gamma   90.00
#
_symmetry.space_group_name_H-M   'P 1'
#
loop_
_entity.id
_entity.type
_entity.pdbx_description
1 polymer ?
#
loop_
_entity_poly.entity_id
_entity_poly.type
_entity_poly.pdbx_seq_one_letter_code
_entity_poly.pdbx_strand_id
1 'polypeptide(L)'
;KNNLEQIDANYTETLEYKKKNTIFVSHAAFGYLADRYGFQQHGVIGLSADQQPSAAVIANIHYLMVQHETYVVYVDPVYSEKYAQTLKNELETQTGRTVKILKLYLITGPANGEGYLEQQLFNLQNLKTGLEA
;
A
#
# COMPACT_ATOMS: atom_id res chain seq x y z
N LYS A 1 27.30 -1.66 2.98
CA LYS A 1 26.84 -0.30 2.64
C LYS A 1 26.16 -0.27 1.28
N ASN A 2 26.76 -0.86 0.25
CA ASN A 2 26.32 -0.78 -1.15
C ASN A 2 24.84 -1.16 -1.42
N ASN A 3 24.30 -2.18 -0.77
CA ASN A 3 22.94 -2.64 -1.12
C ASN A 3 21.83 -1.68 -0.67
N LEU A 4 21.98 -0.99 0.46
CA LEU A 4 20.97 -0.04 0.94
C LEU A 4 21.02 1.29 0.19
N GLU A 5 22.23 1.75 -0.16
CA GLU A 5 22.43 2.91 -1.04
C GLU A 5 21.83 2.65 -2.43
N GLN A 6 21.95 1.42 -2.94
CA GLN A 6 21.31 1.05 -4.21
C GLN A 6 19.78 0.99 -4.12
N ILE A 7 19.22 0.48 -3.01
CA ILE A 7 17.77 0.52 -2.79
C ILE A 7 17.28 1.97 -2.73
N ASP A 8 17.99 2.84 -2.01
CA ASP A 8 17.66 4.25 -1.90
C ASP A 8 17.66 4.96 -3.26
N ALA A 9 18.68 4.72 -4.08
CA ALA A 9 18.75 5.23 -5.46
C ALA A 9 17.58 4.71 -6.30
N ASN A 10 17.28 3.41 -6.24
CA ASN A 10 16.17 2.82 -6.99
C ASN A 10 14.82 3.45 -6.60
N TYR A 11 14.57 3.67 -5.30
CA TYR A 11 13.35 4.33 -4.83
C TYR A 11 13.26 5.77 -5.32
N THR A 12 14.36 6.52 -5.22
CA THR A 12 14.42 7.92 -5.66
C THR A 12 14.11 8.04 -7.14
N GLU A 13 14.82 7.29 -8.00
CA GLU A 13 14.66 7.33 -9.46
C GLU A 13 13.28 6.83 -9.90
N THR A 14 12.78 5.75 -9.29
CA THR A 14 11.51 5.14 -9.69
C THR A 14 10.32 6.00 -9.28
N LEU A 15 10.35 6.59 -8.08
CA LEU A 15 9.23 7.35 -7.54
C LEU A 15 9.28 8.85 -7.89
N GLU A 16 10.30 9.30 -8.62
CA GLU A 16 10.37 10.66 -9.18
C GLU A 16 9.22 10.94 -10.16
N TYR A 17 8.85 9.95 -10.97
CA TYR A 17 7.85 10.07 -12.05
C TYR A 17 6.42 9.69 -11.63
N LYS A 18 6.16 9.56 -10.33
CA LYS A 18 4.82 9.24 -9.81
C LYS A 18 3.79 10.29 -10.24
N LYS A 19 2.57 9.84 -10.52
CA LYS A 19 1.43 10.69 -10.90
C LYS A 19 0.49 10.96 -9.74
N LYS A 20 0.44 10.04 -8.78
CA LYS A 20 -0.29 10.16 -7.51
C LYS A 20 0.70 10.39 -6.40
N ASN A 21 0.27 11.11 -5.37
CA ASN A 21 1.07 11.39 -4.17
C ASN A 21 0.46 10.76 -2.92
N THR A 22 -0.49 9.84 -3.07
CA THR A 22 -1.26 9.28 -1.96
C THR A 22 -1.32 7.77 -2.07
N ILE A 23 -1.08 7.08 -0.96
CA ILE A 23 -1.33 5.64 -0.82
C ILE A 23 -2.31 5.37 0.33
N PHE A 24 -3.15 4.35 0.16
CA PHE A 24 -4.00 3.81 1.23
C PHE A 24 -3.41 2.51 1.73
N VAL A 25 -3.17 2.39 3.03
CA VAL A 25 -2.50 1.22 3.62
C VAL A 25 -3.33 0.64 4.75
N SER A 26 -3.43 -0.68 4.82
CA SER A 26 -4.13 -1.34 5.94
C SER A 26 -3.45 -1.10 7.29
N HIS A 27 -2.13 -0.89 7.30
CA HIS A 27 -1.36 -0.54 8.48
C HIS A 27 -0.45 0.67 8.18
N ALA A 28 -0.58 1.73 8.99
CA ALA A 28 0.08 3.02 8.80
C ALA A 28 1.57 3.05 9.18
N ALA A 29 2.38 2.20 8.55
CA ALA A 29 3.79 1.98 8.91
C ALA A 29 4.79 2.54 7.89
N PHE A 30 4.34 3.27 6.87
CA PHE A 30 5.18 3.76 5.78
C PHE A 30 5.52 5.26 5.88
N GLY A 31 5.38 5.87 7.07
CA GLY A 31 5.53 7.32 7.26
C GLY A 31 6.91 7.84 6.88
N TYR A 32 7.98 7.18 7.32
CA TYR A 32 9.35 7.56 6.96
C TYR A 32 9.63 7.38 5.46
N LEU A 33 9.05 6.35 4.85
CA LEU A 33 9.19 6.08 3.42
C LEU A 33 8.48 7.16 2.60
N ALA A 34 7.27 7.53 3.04
CA ALA A 34 6.44 8.56 2.46
C ALA A 34 7.13 9.94 2.50
N ASP A 35 7.67 10.30 3.67
CA ASP A 35 8.44 11.54 3.87
C ASP A 35 9.68 11.58 2.97
N ARG A 36 10.46 10.49 2.93
CA ARG A 36 11.70 10.43 2.15
C ARG A 36 11.47 10.54 0.64
N TYR A 37 10.42 9.91 0.09
CA TYR A 37 10.20 9.82 -1.36
C TYR A 37 9.01 10.65 -1.86
N GLY A 38 8.48 11.54 -1.02
CA GLY A 38 7.55 12.60 -1.40
C GLY A 38 6.14 12.12 -1.73
N PHE A 39 5.59 11.18 -0.96
CA PHE A 39 4.18 10.81 -1.02
C PHE A 39 3.54 10.84 0.38
N GLN A 40 2.23 10.66 0.46
CA GLN A 40 1.45 10.66 1.70
C GLN A 40 0.84 9.27 1.90
N GLN A 41 0.87 8.78 3.14
CA GLN A 41 0.11 7.58 3.52
C GLN A 41 -1.16 7.97 4.26
N HIS A 42 -2.27 7.32 3.92
CA HIS A 42 -3.46 7.27 4.76
C HIS A 42 -3.62 5.87 5.32
N GLY A 43 -3.48 5.79 6.63
CA GLY A 43 -3.72 4.59 7.40
C GLY A 43 -5.20 4.29 7.49
N VAL A 44 -5.54 3.04 7.21
CA VAL A 44 -6.88 2.53 7.41
C VAL A 44 -6.94 1.91 8.80
N ILE A 45 -7.21 2.74 9.81
CA ILE A 45 -7.27 2.31 11.21
C ILE A 45 -8.41 1.30 11.36
N GLY A 46 -8.13 0.06 11.77
CA GLY A 46 -9.15 -0.94 12.09
C GLY A 46 -9.18 -2.18 11.20
N LEU A 47 -8.13 -2.42 10.42
CA LEU A 47 -7.93 -3.67 9.69
C LEU A 47 -6.97 -4.55 10.50
N SER A 48 -7.49 -5.40 11.37
CA SER A 48 -6.67 -6.47 11.97
C SER A 48 -6.58 -7.63 10.98
N ALA A 49 -5.44 -8.34 10.97
CA ALA A 49 -5.17 -9.46 10.06
C ALA A 49 -6.26 -10.55 10.05
N ASP A 50 -6.98 -10.68 11.16
CA ASP A 50 -7.88 -11.79 11.44
C ASP A 50 -9.37 -11.40 11.39
N GLN A 51 -9.71 -10.12 11.17
CA GLN A 51 -11.11 -9.67 11.14
C GLN A 51 -11.45 -8.93 9.85
N GLN A 52 -12.72 -9.04 9.43
CA GLN A 52 -13.23 -8.30 8.29
C GLN A 52 -13.16 -6.78 8.53
N PRO A 53 -13.03 -5.96 7.47
CA PRO A 53 -13.12 -4.50 7.58
C PRO A 53 -14.44 -4.08 8.24
N SER A 54 -14.41 -3.13 9.17
CA SER A 54 -15.66 -2.56 9.68
C SER A 54 -16.28 -1.60 8.66
N ALA A 55 -17.61 -1.46 8.67
CA ALA A 55 -18.33 -0.54 7.78
C ALA A 55 -17.84 0.92 7.89
N ALA A 56 -17.53 1.38 9.12
CA ALA A 56 -17.00 2.72 9.35
C ALA A 56 -15.63 2.92 8.68
N VAL A 57 -14.80 1.88 8.70
CA VAL A 57 -13.49 1.89 8.07
C VAL A 57 -13.61 1.96 6.55
N ILE A 58 -14.47 1.14 5.95
CA ILE A 58 -14.75 1.17 4.50
C ILE A 58 -15.25 2.56 4.08
N ALA A 59 -16.17 3.17 4.85
CA ALA A 59 -16.71 4.48 4.55
C ALA A 59 -15.63 5.59 4.57
N ASN A 60 -14.71 5.54 5.54
CA ASN A 60 -13.61 6.49 5.62
C ASN A 60 -12.63 6.33 4.45
N ILE A 61 -12.27 5.09 4.10
CA ILE A 61 -11.43 4.82 2.93
C ILE A 61 -12.09 5.34 1.66
N HIS A 62 -13.36 5.00 1.46
CA HIS A 62 -14.14 5.44 0.31
C HIS A 62 -14.07 6.97 0.14
N TYR A 63 -14.31 7.71 1.23
CA TYR A 63 -14.23 9.17 1.21
C TYR A 63 -12.85 9.63 0.72
N LEU A 64 -11.78 9.12 1.32
CA LEU A 64 -10.43 9.53 0.93
C LEU A 64 -10.05 9.10 -0.50
N MET A 65 -10.44 7.91 -0.94
CA MET A 65 -10.19 7.44 -2.33
C MET A 65 -10.82 8.37 -3.36
N VAL A 66 -12.05 8.83 -3.10
CA VAL A 66 -12.74 9.78 -3.97
C VAL A 66 -12.07 11.16 -3.92
N GLN A 67 -11.70 11.65 -2.73
CA GLN A 67 -11.03 12.95 -2.58
C GLN A 67 -9.67 13.02 -3.28
N HIS A 68 -8.88 11.93 -3.23
CA HIS A 68 -7.54 11.88 -3.81
C HIS A 68 -7.52 11.31 -5.24
N GLU A 69 -8.67 10.89 -5.78
CA GLU A 69 -8.79 10.18 -7.06
C GLU A 69 -7.81 9.00 -7.18
N THR A 70 -7.63 8.25 -6.09
CA THR A 70 -6.70 7.11 -6.03
C THR A 70 -7.47 5.87 -5.61
N TYR A 71 -7.47 4.86 -6.46
CA TYR A 71 -8.25 3.62 -6.25
C TYR A 71 -7.36 2.40 -6.02
N VAL A 72 -6.25 2.61 -5.31
CA VAL A 72 -5.28 1.57 -4.97
C VAL A 72 -5.14 1.47 -3.47
N VAL A 73 -5.29 0.26 -2.93
CA VAL A 73 -5.11 -0.04 -1.50
C VAL A 73 -4.03 -1.09 -1.34
N TYR A 74 -3.12 -0.85 -0.40
CA TYR A 74 -2.02 -1.74 -0.08
C TYR A 74 -2.31 -2.50 1.21
N VAL A 75 -2.11 -3.81 1.18
CA VAL A 75 -2.26 -4.70 2.35
C VAL A 75 -0.98 -5.51 2.57
N ASP A 76 -0.70 -5.89 3.81
CA ASP A 76 0.42 -6.78 4.09
C ASP A 76 0.17 -8.17 3.47
N PRO A 77 1.21 -8.86 2.94
CA PRO A 77 1.11 -10.24 2.48
C PRO A 77 0.55 -11.24 3.49
N VAL A 78 0.65 -10.98 4.80
CA VAL A 78 0.06 -11.83 5.85
C VAL A 78 -1.47 -11.88 5.79
N TYR A 79 -2.13 -10.86 5.22
CA TYR A 79 -3.58 -10.86 5.06
C TYR A 79 -4.01 -11.87 3.99
N SER A 80 -5.01 -12.69 4.34
CA SER A 80 -5.56 -13.72 3.46
C SER A 80 -6.15 -13.14 2.16
N GLU A 81 -6.19 -13.97 1.11
CA GLU A 81 -6.82 -13.58 -0.16
C GLU A 81 -8.31 -13.26 0.00
N LYS A 82 -9.01 -14.02 0.85
CA LYS A 82 -10.43 -13.76 1.17
C LYS A 82 -10.62 -12.35 1.73
N TYR A 83 -9.73 -11.93 2.63
CA TYR A 83 -9.76 -10.60 3.21
C TYR A 83 -9.54 -9.52 2.14
N ALA A 84 -8.52 -9.67 1.29
CA ALA A 84 -8.23 -8.74 0.21
C ALA A 84 -9.41 -8.61 -0.77
N GLN A 85 -10.06 -9.72 -1.11
CA GLN A 85 -11.20 -9.75 -2.01
C GLN A 85 -12.45 -9.10 -1.40
N THR A 86 -12.72 -9.32 -0.11
CA THR A 86 -13.81 -8.63 0.60
C THR A 86 -13.60 -7.12 0.57
N LEU A 87 -12.42 -6.65 0.96
CA LEU A 87 -12.08 -5.23 0.95
C LEU A 87 -12.24 -4.62 -0.43
N LYS A 88 -11.74 -5.30 -1.48
CA LYS A 88 -11.90 -4.86 -2.86
C LYS A 88 -13.37 -4.70 -3.22
N ASN A 89 -14.19 -5.73 -3.04
CA ASN A 89 -15.59 -5.73 -3.45
C ASN A 89 -16.39 -4.63 -2.74
N GLU A 90 -16.15 -4.43 -1.44
CA GLU A 90 -16.82 -3.39 -0.67
C GLU A 90 -16.44 -1.99 -1.14
N LEU A 91 -15.15 -1.75 -1.42
CA LEU A 91 -14.70 -0.46 -1.92
C LEU A 91 -15.17 -0.21 -3.36
N GLU A 92 -15.19 -1.22 -4.24
CA GLU A 92 -15.72 -1.09 -5.61
C GLU A 92 -17.22 -0.76 -5.58
N THR A 93 -17.97 -1.40 -4.68
CA THR A 93 -19.40 -1.15 -4.49
C THR A 93 -19.67 0.29 -4.02
N GLN A 94 -18.89 0.79 -3.06
CA GLN A 94 -19.07 2.13 -2.50
C GLN A 94 -18.58 3.23 -3.45
N THR A 95 -17.42 3.03 -4.10
CA THR A 95 -16.81 4.03 -4.99
C THR A 95 -17.40 4.03 -6.39
N GLY A 96 -18.04 2.94 -6.83
CA GLY A 96 -18.44 2.74 -8.22
C GLY A 96 -17.26 2.68 -9.21
N ARG A 97 -16.04 2.41 -8.71
CA ARG A 97 -14.79 2.38 -9.49
C ARG A 97 -14.08 1.06 -9.24
N THR A 98 -13.28 0.61 -10.20
CA THR A 98 -12.40 -0.54 -10.00
C THR A 98 -11.32 -0.21 -8.98
N VAL A 99 -11.13 -1.09 -8.00
CA VAL A 99 -10.14 -0.95 -6.93
C VAL A 99 -9.05 -2.00 -7.11
N LYS A 100 -7.80 -1.55 -7.10
CA LYS A 100 -6.64 -2.44 -7.13
C LYS A 100 -6.13 -2.68 -5.72
N ILE A 101 -6.02 -3.95 -5.33
CA ILE A 101 -5.33 -4.34 -4.10
C ILE A 101 -3.91 -4.73 -4.45
N LEU A 102 -2.93 -4.05 -3.84
CA LEU A 102 -1.51 -4.34 -3.97
C LEU A 102 -0.95 -4.77 -2.61
N LYS A 103 0.29 -5.26 -2.62
CA LYS A 103 0.95 -5.76 -1.42
C LYS A 103 2.11 -4.84 -1.02
N LEU A 104 2.24 -4.57 0.28
CA LEU A 104 3.45 -3.98 0.85
C LEU A 104 3.85 -4.77 2.10
N TYR A 105 5.06 -5.32 2.09
CA TYR A 105 5.66 -5.96 3.25
C TYR A 105 5.97 -4.93 4.33
N LEU A 106 5.56 -5.25 5.56
CA LEU A 106 5.88 -4.49 6.77
C LEU A 106 7.01 -5.10 7.59
N ILE A 107 7.21 -6.41 7.45
CA ILE A 107 8.10 -7.19 8.31
C ILE A 107 9.56 -6.95 7.90
N THR A 108 10.46 -6.87 8.88
CA THR A 108 11.92 -6.72 8.66
C THR A 108 12.67 -8.05 8.70
N GLY A 109 11.96 -9.17 8.82
CA GLY A 109 12.47 -10.54 8.81
C GLY A 109 12.05 -11.32 7.56
N PRO A 110 12.58 -12.54 7.36
CA PRO A 110 12.23 -13.35 6.21
C PRO A 110 10.72 -13.66 6.18
N ALA A 111 10.07 -13.34 5.07
CA ALA A 111 8.69 -13.69 4.81
C ALA A 111 8.64 -14.35 3.41
N ASN A 112 7.92 -15.47 3.28
CA ASN A 112 7.78 -16.18 2.01
C ASN A 112 9.11 -16.59 1.32
N GLY A 113 10.20 -16.73 2.08
CA GLY A 113 11.53 -17.04 1.54
C GLY A 113 12.32 -15.82 1.03
N GLU A 114 11.77 -14.61 1.16
CA GLU A 114 12.40 -13.34 0.75
C GLU A 114 13.08 -12.65 1.93
N GLY A 115 14.32 -12.18 1.73
CA GLY A 115 15.02 -11.33 2.68
C GLY A 115 14.51 -9.88 2.65
N TYR A 116 15.07 -9.05 3.54
CA TYR A 116 14.66 -7.64 3.66
C TYR A 116 14.82 -6.87 2.34
N LEU A 117 15.92 -7.07 1.61
CA LEU A 117 16.20 -6.32 0.38
C LEU A 117 15.22 -6.68 -0.74
N GLU A 118 14.93 -7.98 -0.88
CA GLU A 118 13.96 -8.50 -1.83
C GLU A 118 12.57 -7.94 -1.54
N GLN A 119 12.16 -7.91 -0.27
CA GLN A 119 10.89 -7.31 0.15
C GLN A 119 10.83 -5.80 -0.14
N GLN A 120 11.92 -5.04 0.04
CA GLN A 120 11.95 -3.62 -0.33
C GLN A 120 11.87 -3.41 -1.84
N LEU A 121 12.53 -4.24 -2.65
CA LEU A 121 12.39 -4.19 -4.11
C LEU A 121 10.96 -4.52 -4.54
N PHE A 122 10.33 -5.52 -3.93
CA PHE A 122 8.93 -5.84 -4.17
C PHE A 122 8.00 -4.68 -3.80
N ASN A 123 8.22 -4.06 -2.63
CA ASN A 123 7.50 -2.88 -2.20
C ASN A 123 7.64 -1.73 -3.20
N LEU A 124 8.85 -1.47 -3.69
CA LEU A 124 9.10 -0.44 -4.71
C LEU A 124 8.27 -0.67 -5.97
N GLN A 125 8.21 -1.91 -6.48
CA GLN A 125 7.44 -2.23 -7.69
C GLN A 125 5.94 -2.00 -7.50
N ASN A 126 5.39 -2.35 -6.33
CA ASN A 126 3.99 -2.10 -6.02
C ASN A 126 3.71 -0.61 -5.77
N LEU A 127 4.62 0.12 -5.12
CA LEU A 127 4.53 1.57 -4.98
C LEU A 127 4.51 2.26 -6.34
N LYS A 128 5.45 1.91 -7.23
CA LYS A 128 5.47 2.38 -8.61
C LYS A 128 4.13 2.14 -9.30
N THR A 129 3.66 0.89 -9.29
CA THR A 129 2.40 0.49 -9.94
C THR A 129 1.20 1.29 -9.45
N GLY A 130 1.08 1.52 -8.14
CA GLY A 130 -0.08 2.23 -7.61
C GLY A 130 0.04 3.75 -7.68
N LEU A 131 1.26 4.30 -7.65
CA LEU A 131 1.50 5.73 -7.75
C LEU A 131 1.53 6.24 -9.21
N GLU A 132 1.65 5.35 -10.21
CA GLU A 132 1.52 5.66 -11.64
C GLU A 132 0.09 5.55 -12.20
N ALA A 133 -0.83 4.92 -11.44
CA ALA A 133 -2.21 4.65 -11.83
C ALA A 133 -3.12 5.89 -11.73
#